data_AF-A0A7V2N2Z0-F1
#
_entry.id   AF-A0A7V2N2Z0-F1
#
_cell.length_a   1.000
_cell.length_b   1.000
_cell.length_c   1.000
_cell.angle_alpha   90.00
_cell.angle_beta   90.00
_cell.angle_gamma   90.00
#
_symmetry.space_group_name_H-M   'P 1'
#
loop_
_entity.id
_entity.type
_entity.pdbx_description
1 polymer ?
#
loop_
_entity_poly.entity_id
_entity_poly.type
_entity_poly.pdbx_seq_one_letter_code
_entity_poly.pdbx_strand_id
1 'polypeptide(L)'
;MTINRESFGRTPDGQDVWLFTLTNANGVTVKVTNYGGIITHLFVPDRRGEMDDVVLGFDTLDGYLGEHPYFGAIVGRYANRIG
;
A
#
# COMPACT_ATOMS: atom_id res chain seq x y z
N MET A 1 -19.25 0.18 -1.29
CA MET A 1 -17.82 -0.14 -1.24
C MET A 1 -17.43 -0.67 -2.61
N THR A 2 -16.36 -0.14 -3.19
CA THR A 2 -15.85 -0.57 -4.50
C THR A 2 -14.44 -1.11 -4.36
N ILE A 3 -14.09 -2.08 -5.20
CA ILE A 3 -12.75 -2.69 -5.23
C ILE A 3 -12.31 -2.72 -6.70
N ASN A 4 -11.21 -2.04 -6.99
CA ASN A 4 -10.56 -2.05 -8.29
C ASN A 4 -9.18 -2.69 -8.17
N ARG A 5 -8.74 -3.38 -9.23
CA ARG A 5 -7.43 -4.01 -9.31
C ARG A 5 -6.71 -3.56 -10.57
N GLU A 6 -5.45 -3.18 -10.43
CA GLU A 6 -4.56 -2.81 -11.53
C GLU A 6 -3.20 -3.50 -11.38
N SER A 7 -2.47 -3.63 -12.49
CA SER A 7 -1.09 -4.14 -12.45
C SER A 7 -0.20 -3.10 -11.77
N PHE A 8 0.62 -3.53 -10.82
CA PHE A 8 1.59 -2.68 -10.12
C PHE A 8 3.03 -2.91 -10.60
N GLY A 9 3.27 -3.99 -11.34
CA GLY A 9 4.57 -4.36 -11.88
C GLY A 9 4.83 -5.86 -11.75
N ARG A 10 6.09 -6.24 -11.91
CA ARG A 10 6.56 -7.61 -11.67
C ARG A 10 7.79 -7.57 -10.79
N THR A 11 7.93 -8.56 -9.91
CA THR A 11 9.16 -8.73 -9.14
C THR A 11 10.33 -9.16 -10.04
N PRO A 12 11.59 -9.05 -9.58
CA PRO A 12 12.76 -9.49 -10.36
C PRO A 12 12.74 -10.97 -10.74
N ASP A 13 12.08 -11.81 -9.94
CA ASP A 13 11.85 -13.24 -10.22
C ASP A 13 10.62 -13.50 -11.10
N GLY A 14 9.95 -12.46 -11.59
CA GLY A 14 8.88 -12.53 -12.59
C GLY A 14 7.48 -12.75 -12.04
N GLN A 15 7.25 -12.57 -10.74
CA GLN A 15 5.91 -12.67 -10.14
C GLN A 15 5.12 -11.40 -10.42
N ASP A 16 3.84 -11.55 -10.80
CA ASP A 16 2.95 -10.41 -11.02
C ASP A 16 2.53 -9.78 -9.69
N VAL A 17 2.70 -8.47 -9.59
CA VAL A 17 2.28 -7.68 -8.44
C VAL A 17 1.07 -6.84 -8.84
N TRP A 18 0.06 -6.86 -7.98
CA TRP A 18 -1.21 -6.18 -8.17
C TRP A 18 -1.39 -5.10 -7.11
N LEU A 19 -2.05 -4.02 -7.51
CA LEU A 19 -2.52 -2.97 -6.62
C LEU A 19 -4.04 -3.03 -6.53
N PHE A 20 -4.56 -3.06 -5.31
CA PHE A 20 -5.97 -3.11 -4.98
C PHE A 20 -6.40 -1.78 -4.39
N THR A 21 -7.31 -1.08 -5.06
CA THR A 21 -7.88 0.18 -4.58
C THR A 21 -9.27 -0.09 -4.00
N LEU A 22 -9.44 0.16 -2.71
CA LEU A 22 -10.71 -0.01 -1.99
C LEU A 22 -11.25 1.36 -1.59
N THR A 23 -12.50 1.64 -1.93
CA THR A 23 -13.18 2.90 -1.53
C THR A 23 -14.44 2.59 -0.73
N ASN A 24 -14.57 3.21 0.45
CA ASN A 24 -15.75 3.06 1.30
C ASN A 24 -16.86 4.07 0.96
N ALA A 25 -17.99 4.02 1.66
CA ALA A 25 -19.14 4.90 1.40
C ALA A 25 -18.88 6.39 1.73
N ASN A 26 -17.85 6.67 2.53
CA ASN A 26 -17.47 8.02 2.93
C ASN A 26 -16.34 8.60 2.06
N GLY A 27 -15.99 7.93 0.94
CA GLY A 27 -14.92 8.37 0.04
C GLY A 27 -13.50 8.07 0.50
N VAL A 28 -13.31 7.46 1.68
CA VAL A 28 -11.97 7.01 2.11
C VAL A 28 -11.48 5.92 1.17
N THR A 29 -10.27 6.11 0.64
CA THR A 29 -9.64 5.21 -0.33
C THR A 29 -8.32 4.70 0.21
N VAL A 30 -8.15 3.38 0.21
CA VAL A 30 -6.87 2.72 0.51
C VAL A 30 -6.38 1.97 -0.72
N LYS A 31 -5.08 2.05 -0.99
CA LYS A 31 -4.40 1.23 -2.00
C LYS A 31 -3.47 0.24 -1.33
N VAL A 32 -3.67 -1.05 -1.57
CA VAL A 32 -2.91 -2.14 -0.97
C VAL A 32 -2.33 -3.02 -2.06
N THR A 33 -1.07 -3.42 -1.94
CA THR A 33 -0.46 -4.38 -2.87
C THR A 33 -0.40 -5.81 -2.29
N ASN A 34 -0.46 -6.82 -3.15
CA ASN A 34 -0.20 -8.22 -2.75
C ASN A 34 1.29 -8.49 -2.45
N TYR A 35 2.20 -7.56 -2.75
CA TYR A 35 3.59 -7.65 -2.33
C TYR A 35 3.72 -7.18 -0.87
N GLY A 36 4.00 -8.11 0.05
CA GLY A 36 4.14 -7.80 1.48
C GLY A 36 2.88 -7.28 2.19
N GLY A 37 1.73 -7.29 1.50
CA GLY A 37 0.48 -6.71 2.02
C GLY A 37 0.58 -5.20 2.29
N ILE A 38 1.43 -4.49 1.54
CA ILE A 38 1.80 -3.11 1.83
C ILE A 38 0.63 -2.16 1.55
N ILE A 39 0.31 -1.28 2.51
CA ILE A 39 -0.48 -0.08 2.27
C ILE A 39 0.41 0.95 1.56
N THR A 40 0.05 1.28 0.33
CA THR A 40 0.81 2.22 -0.52
C THR A 40 0.28 3.64 -0.45
N HIS A 41 -1.04 3.80 -0.30
CA HIS A 41 -1.73 5.08 -0.16
C HIS A 41 -2.95 4.93 0.74
N LEU A 42 -3.27 5.99 1.48
CA LEU A 42 -4.48 6.09 2.31
C LEU A 42 -5.01 7.52 2.24
N PHE A 43 -6.02 7.73 1.40
CA PHE A 43 -6.69 9.01 1.25
C PHE A 43 -7.81 9.16 2.27
N VAL A 44 -7.73 10.17 3.14
CA VAL A 44 -8.73 10.48 4.17
C VAL A 44 -9.10 11.97 4.14
N PRO A 45 -10.36 12.34 4.50
CA PRO A 45 -10.76 13.73 4.52
C PRO A 45 -10.20 14.47 5.74
N ASP A 46 -9.78 15.71 5.54
CA ASP A 46 -9.44 16.65 6.60
C ASP A 46 -10.70 17.28 7.23
N ARG A 47 -10.53 18.32 8.07
CA ARG A 47 -11.66 19.02 8.73
C ARG A 47 -12.55 19.80 7.75
N ARG A 48 -12.07 20.06 6.53
CA ARG A 48 -12.79 20.74 5.44
C ARG A 48 -13.39 19.73 4.45
N GLY A 49 -13.11 18.44 4.61
CA GLY A 49 -13.52 17.39 3.69
C GLY A 49 -12.57 17.21 2.49
N GLU A 50 -11.41 17.86 2.51
CA GLU A 50 -10.38 17.71 1.48
C GLU A 50 -9.64 16.38 1.70
N MET A 51 -9.58 15.55 0.67
CA MET A 51 -8.95 14.24 0.72
C MET A 51 -7.44 14.37 0.52
N ASP A 52 -6.64 13.80 1.42
CA ASP A 52 -5.18 13.77 1.27
C ASP A 52 -4.60 12.40 1.65
N ASP A 53 -3.45 12.06 1.08
CA ASP A 53 -2.72 10.84 1.39
C ASP A 53 -1.93 10.99 2.69
N VAL A 54 -2.23 10.15 3.68
CA VAL A 54 -1.68 10.29 5.04
C VAL A 54 -0.65 9.23 5.39
N VAL A 55 -0.19 8.43 4.44
CA VAL A 55 0.88 7.43 4.65
C VAL A 55 2.12 7.75 3.83
N LEU A 56 3.27 7.32 4.32
CA LEU A 56 4.51 7.36 3.55
C LEU A 56 4.61 6.10 2.68
N GLY A 57 5.07 6.28 1.45
CA GLY A 57 5.21 5.21 0.49
C GLY A 57 5.82 5.68 -0.82
N PHE A 58 5.68 4.84 -1.84
CA PHE A 58 6.13 5.07 -3.20
C PHE A 58 4.97 4.84 -4.18
N ASP A 59 5.03 5.52 -5.33
CA ASP A 59 4.05 5.39 -6.41
C ASP A 59 4.25 4.11 -7.26
N THR A 60 5.42 3.48 -7.16
CA THR A 60 5.82 2.34 -8.01
C THR A 60 6.34 1.16 -7.20
N LEU A 61 6.24 -0.04 -7.79
CA LEU A 61 6.80 -1.26 -7.20
C LEU A 61 8.31 -1.15 -6.93
N ASP A 62 9.06 -0.52 -7.85
CA ASP A 62 10.51 -0.39 -7.72
C ASP A 62 10.94 0.32 -6.43
N GLY A 63 10.15 1.29 -5.95
CA GLY A 63 10.40 1.94 -4.65
C GLY A 63 10.34 0.96 -3.48
N TYR A 64 9.42 -0.01 -3.52
CA TYR A 64 9.27 -1.05 -2.50
C TYR A 64 10.21 -2.25 -2.68
N LEU A 65 10.80 -2.41 -3.87
CA LEU A 65 11.87 -3.40 -4.09
C LEU A 65 13.25 -2.88 -3.62
N GLY A 66 13.40 -1.56 -3.51
CA GLY A 66 14.60 -0.90 -3.00
C GLY A 66 14.71 -0.88 -1.46
N GLU A 67 15.74 -0.21 -0.95
CA GLU A 67 15.93 -0.06 0.49
C GLU A 67 14.95 0.97 1.08
N HIS A 68 14.17 0.55 2.08
CA HIS A 68 13.26 1.42 2.83
C HIS A 68 12.94 0.85 4.22
N PRO A 69 12.49 1.66 5.19
CA PRO A 69 12.20 1.21 6.56
C PRO A 69 10.81 0.52 6.68
N TYR A 70 10.53 -0.46 5.82
CA TYR A 70 9.30 -1.30 5.87
C TYR A 70 7.96 -0.54 5.77
N PHE A 71 7.89 0.56 4.99
CA PHE A 71 6.67 1.35 4.81
C PHE A 71 5.44 0.49 4.51
N GLY A 72 4.40 0.65 5.33
CA GLY A 72 3.08 0.05 5.15
C GLY A 72 3.01 -1.48 5.18
N ALA A 73 4.13 -2.19 5.36
CA ALA A 73 4.22 -3.64 5.18
C ALA A 73 3.60 -4.44 6.35
N ILE A 74 3.07 -5.61 6.03
CA ILE A 74 2.76 -6.63 7.04
C ILE A 74 4.07 -7.30 7.47
N VAL A 75 4.47 -7.10 8.73
CA VAL A 75 5.72 -7.65 9.28
C VAL A 75 5.45 -9.00 9.96
N GLY A 76 6.25 -10.03 9.65
CA GLY A 76 6.12 -11.37 10.24
C GLY A 76 7.27 -12.32 9.87
N ARG A 77 7.35 -13.52 10.45
CA ARG A 77 6.43 -14.13 11.46
C ARG A 77 6.60 -13.58 12.88
N TYR A 78 7.67 -12.86 13.15
CA TYR A 78 7.89 -12.16 14.41
C TYR A 78 8.29 -10.74 14.08
N ALA A 79 7.52 -9.76 14.56
CA ALA A 79 7.87 -8.36 14.42
C ALA A 79 8.80 -7.94 15.57
N ASN A 80 9.75 -7.05 15.29
CA ASN A 80 10.75 -6.59 16.25
C ASN A 80 11.84 -7.65 16.58
N ARG A 81 12.48 -7.54 17.75
CA ARG A 81 13.69 -8.28 18.12
C ARG A 81 13.40 -9.54 18.93
N ILE A 82 14.08 -10.62 18.61
CA ILE A 82 14.17 -11.86 19.42
C ILE A 82 15.58 -11.90 20.02
N GLY A 83 15.71 -12.27 21.30
CA GLY A 83 16.97 -12.43 22.01
C GLY A 83 16.88 -13.54 23.05
#